data_AF-A0A373TFT3-F1
#
_entry.id   AF-A0A373TFT3-F1
#
_cell.length_a   1.000
_cell.length_b   1.000
_cell.length_c   1.000
_cell.angle_alpha   90.00
_cell.angle_beta   90.00
_cell.angle_gamma   90.00
#
_symmetry.space_group_name_H-M   'P 1'
#
loop_
_entity.id
_entity.type
_entity.pdbx_description
1 polymer ?
#
loop_
_entity_poly.entity_id
_entity_poly.type
_entity_poly.pdbx_seq_one_letter_code
_entity_poly.pdbx_strand_id
1 'polypeptide(L)' 'MQLAKENKKFFFAQIKKGARSSEFEIAIQWLIDCGLIYKVNRVNEPHMPLKAYQSMNAYKVFMLDVGLLGGIK' A
#
# COMPACT_ATOMS: atom_id res chain seq x y z
N MET A 1 8.85 7.32 -15.21
CA MET A 1 8.81 6.13 -16.10
C MET A 1 8.71 4.83 -15.27
N GLN A 2 7.64 4.65 -14.50
CA GLN A 2 7.36 3.40 -13.74
C GLN A 2 6.07 2.72 -14.27
N LEU A 3 5.10 3.51 -14.73
CA LEU A 3 3.83 3.05 -15.31
C LEU A 3 3.98 2.26 -16.62
N ALA A 4 5.13 2.39 -17.30
CA ALA A 4 5.45 1.69 -18.55
C ALA A 4 6.25 0.39 -18.34
N LYS A 5 6.50 -0.02 -17.08
CA LYS A 5 7.20 -1.28 -16.78
C LYS A 5 6.20 -2.43 -16.74
N GLU A 6 6.59 -3.58 -17.29
CA GLU A 6 5.78 -4.81 -17.24
C GLU A 6 5.44 -5.22 -15.79
N ASN A 7 6.38 -5.01 -14.87
CA ASN A 7 6.13 -5.23 -13.45
C ASN A 7 5.58 -3.95 -12.78
N LYS A 8 4.28 -3.95 -12.54
CA LYS A 8 3.57 -2.86 -11.84
C LYS A 8 3.83 -2.80 -10.33
N LYS A 9 4.62 -3.74 -9.77
CA LYS A 9 5.00 -3.70 -8.35
C LYS A 9 6.03 -2.59 -8.12
N PHE A 10 5.78 -1.78 -7.10
CA PHE A 10 6.71 -0.77 -6.65
C PHE A 10 7.74 -1.40 -5.70
N PHE A 11 9.03 -1.12 -5.93
CA PHE A 11 10.12 -1.63 -5.09
C PHE A 11 10.83 -0.47 -4.39
N PHE A 12 10.98 -0.56 -3.07
CA PHE A 12 11.63 0.47 -2.25
C PHE A 12 13.08 0.77 -2.65
N ALA A 13 13.80 -0.23 -3.15
CA ALA A 13 15.16 -0.07 -3.66
C ALA A 13 15.28 0.95 -4.81
N GLN A 14 14.16 1.29 -5.47
CA GLN A 14 14.13 2.30 -6.52
C GLN A 14 14.04 3.74 -5.99
N ILE A 15 13.62 3.95 -4.74
CA ILE A 15 13.54 5.29 -4.13
C ILE A 15 14.94 5.78 -3.73
N LYS A 16 15.72 4.90 -3.11
CA LYS A 16 17.06 5.23 -2.63
C LYS A 16 17.92 3.97 -2.66
N LYS A 17 19.13 4.10 -3.22
CA LYS A 17 20.11 3.01 -3.30
C LYS A 17 20.48 2.58 -1.88
N GLY A 18 20.25 1.29 -1.57
CA GLY A 18 20.50 0.72 -0.23
C GLY A 18 19.37 0.92 0.78
N ALA A 19 18.25 1.55 0.41
CA ALA A 19 17.12 1.68 1.31
C ALA A 19 16.45 0.32 1.56
N ARG A 20 16.16 0.05 2.83
CA ARG A 20 15.57 -1.22 3.27
C ARG A 20 14.07 -1.09 3.39
N SER A 21 13.35 -2.18 3.12
CA SER A 21 11.88 -2.22 3.27
C SER A 21 11.44 -1.79 4.67
N SER A 22 12.24 -2.09 5.70
CA SER A 22 11.99 -1.73 7.09
C SER A 22 11.92 -0.21 7.35
N GLU A 23 12.68 0.60 6.58
CA GLU A 23 12.67 2.06 6.75
C GLU A 23 11.34 2.66 6.28
N PHE A 24 10.80 2.14 5.18
CA PHE A 24 9.50 2.56 4.65
C PHE A 24 8.33 1.95 5.42
N GLU A 25 8.50 0.77 6.00
CA GLU A 25 7.45 0.12 6.79
C GLU A 25 7.05 0.95 8.02
N ILE A 26 8.02 1.56 8.71
CA ILE A 26 7.76 2.49 9.82
C ILE A 26 6.97 3.71 9.35
N ALA A 27 7.40 4.33 8.24
CA ALA A 27 6.72 5.50 7.69
C ALA A 27 5.29 5.17 7.22
N ILE A 28 5.10 4.01 6.59
CA ILE A 28 3.78 3.52 6.16
C ILE A 28 2.90 3.23 7.37
N GLN A 29 3.43 2.62 8.43
CA GLN A 29 2.68 2.37 9.65
C GLN A 29 2.21 3.69 10.29
N TRP A 30 3.09 4.69 10.37
CA TRP A 30 2.72 6.01 10.86
C TRP A 30 1.57 6.64 10.06
N LEU A 31 1.62 6.55 8.72
CA LEU A 31 0.54 7.04 7.86
C LEU A 31 -0.79 6.29 8.04
N ILE A 32 -0.74 4.97 8.32
CA ILE A 32 -1.92 4.16 8.66
C ILE A 32 -2.48 4.61 10.01
N ASP A 33 -1.63 4.79 11.02
CA ASP A 33 -2.01 5.18 12.37
C ASP A 33 -2.63 6.59 12.38
N CYS A 34 -2.15 7.50 11.52
CA CYS A 34 -2.76 8.81 11.29
C CYS A 34 -4.08 8.74 10.48
N GLY A 35 -4.47 7.57 9.97
CA GLY A 35 -5.66 7.39 9.15
C GLY A 35 -5.55 7.99 7.74
N LEU A 36 -4.35 8.33 7.28
CA LEU A 36 -4.14 9.00 5.98
C LEU A 36 -4.14 8.02 4.80
N ILE A 37 -3.84 6.74 5.06
CA ILE A 37 -3.78 5.70 4.04
C ILE A 37 -4.42 4.40 4.53
N TYR A 38 -4.88 3.59 3.59
CA TYR A 38 -5.28 2.20 3.81
C TYR A 38 -4.29 1.25 3.16
N LYS A 39 -3.77 0.30 3.94
CA LYS A 39 -2.95 -0.82 3.45
C LYS A 39 -3.82 -2.05 3.26
N VAL A 40 -3.88 -2.57 2.03
CA VAL A 40 -4.64 -3.77 1.66
C VAL A 40 -3.68 -4.83 1.14
N ASN A 41 -3.55 -5.93 1.88
CA ASN A 41 -2.72 -7.06 1.46
C ASN A 41 -3.35 -7.76 0.26
N ARG A 42 -2.52 -8.22 -0.68
CA ARG A 42 -3.00 -9.04 -1.79
C ARG A 42 -3.50 -10.37 -1.26
N VAL A 43 -4.68 -10.80 -1.70
CA VAL A 43 -5.15 -12.17 -1.47
C VAL A 43 -4.71 -13.05 -2.64
N ASN A 44 -4.21 -14.26 -2.36
CA ASN A 44 -3.80 -15.21 -3.39
C ASN A 44 -5.00 -15.95 -3.99
N GLU A 45 -5.97 -16.32 -3.14
CA GLU A 45 -7.18 -17.05 -3.52
C GLU A 45 -8.41 -16.43 -2.83
N PRO A 46 -9.53 -16.21 -3.53
CA PRO A 46 -10.72 -15.56 -2.99
C PRO A 46 -11.57 -16.51 -2.13
N HIS A 47 -10.96 -17.16 -1.14
CA HIS A 47 -11.63 -18.06 -0.21
C HIS A 47 -11.87 -17.41 1.16
N MET A 48 -12.92 -17.84 1.85
CA MET A 48 -13.26 -17.33 3.17
C MET A 48 -12.60 -18.16 4.29
N PRO A 49 -12.07 -17.53 5.35
CA PRO A 49 -11.96 -16.08 5.53
C PRO A 49 -10.80 -15.50 4.69
N LEU A 50 -11.03 -14.37 4.01
CA LEU A 50 -10.02 -13.72 3.14
C LEU A 50 -8.67 -13.46 3.86
N LYS A 51 -8.70 -13.26 5.18
CA LYS A 51 -7.50 -13.10 6.02
C LYS A 51 -6.53 -14.27 5.92
N ALA A 52 -7.03 -15.50 5.80
CA ALA A 52 -6.20 -16.71 5.74
C ALA A 52 -5.40 -16.82 4.43
N TYR A 53 -5.86 -16.15 3.37
CA TYR A 53 -5.28 -16.23 2.03
C TYR A 53 -4.49 -14.95 1.65
N GLN A 54 -4.18 -14.09 2.62
CA GLN A 54 -3.38 -12.89 2.40
C GLN A 54 -1.91 -13.23 2.16
N SER A 55 -1.29 -12.52 1.22
CA SER A 55 0.14 -12.55 0.95
C SER A 55 0.83 -11.45 1.74
N MET A 56 1.82 -11.82 2.55
CA MET A 56 2.65 -10.88 3.31
C MET A 56 3.70 -10.17 2.42
N ASN A 57 3.94 -10.68 1.22
CA ASN A 57 5.00 -10.21 0.33
C ASN A 57 4.57 -9.07 -0.60
N ALA A 58 3.28 -8.74 -0.64
CA ALA A 58 2.75 -7.68 -1.48
C ALA A 58 1.45 -7.10 -0.93
N TYR A 59 1.39 -5.77 -0.90
CA TYR A 59 0.20 -5.02 -0.53
C TYR A 59 0.02 -3.82 -1.46
N LYS A 60 -1.21 -3.30 -1.52
CA LYS A 60 -1.53 -2.03 -2.14
C LYS A 60 -1.75 -1.01 -1.02
N VAL A 61 -1.32 0.23 -1.27
CA VAL A 61 -1.63 1.38 -0.43
C VAL A 61 -2.59 2.26 -1.20
N PHE A 62 -3.69 2.64 -0.56
CA PHE A 62 -4.65 3.61 -1.06
C PHE A 62 -4.57 4.84 -0.16
N MET A 63 -4.51 6.03 -0.74
CA MET A 63 -4.72 7.23 0.07
C MET A 63 -6.17 7.24 0.54
N LEU A 64 -6.40 7.69 1.77
CA LEU A 64 -7.72 8.16 2.14
C LEU A 64 -8.00 9.32 1.17
N ASP A 65 -9.03 9.20 0.34
CA ASP A 65 -9.56 10.36 -0.37
C ASP A 65 -10.06 11.32 0.72
N VAL A 66 -9.19 12.22 1.18
CA VAL A 66 -9.55 13.48 1.83
C VAL A 66 -10.12 14.45 0.79
N GLY A 67 -10.78 13.91 -0.24
CA GLY A 67 -11.91 14.57 -0.83
C GLY A 67 -12.87 14.84 0.31
N LEU A 68 -12.80 16.05 0.86
CA LEU A 68 -13.94 16.94 0.81
C LEU A 68 -15.06 16.29 -0.03
N LEU A 69 -15.93 15.52 0.63
CA LEU A 69 -17.35 15.72 0.45
C LEU A 69 -17.67 17.12 0.99
N GLY A 70 -17.04 18.14 0.39
CA GLY A 70 -17.53 19.51 0.28
C GLY A 70 -18.75 19.58 -0.63
N GLY A 71 -19.49 18.48 -0.76
CA GLY A 71 -20.95 18.51 -0.82
C GLY A 71 -21.51 18.76 0.58
N ILE A 72 -21.11 19.87 1.20
CA ILE A 72 -22.12 20.71 1.84
C ILE A 72 -22.84 21.37 0.67
N LYS A 73 -23.91 20.72 0.22
CA LYS A 73 -25.10 21.39 -0.28
C LYS A 73 -26.30 20.45 -0.18
#